data_AF-A0A661I4D8-F1
#
_entry.id   AF-A0A661I4D8-F1
#
_cell.length_a   1.000
_cell.length_b   1.000
_cell.length_c   1.000
_cell.angle_alpha   90.00
_cell.angle_beta   90.00
_cell.angle_gamma   90.00
#
_symmetry.space_group_name_H-M   'P 1'
#
loop_
_entity.id
_entity.type
_entity.pdbx_description
1 polymer ?
#
loop_
_entity_poly.entity_id
_entity_poly.type
_entity_poly.pdbx_seq_one_letter_code
_entity_poly.pdbx_strand_id
1 'polypeptide(L)'
;AHFHSDMMTKHVDISILREINDFIINIDNRTSHALLLHPLRTAVLKVNVLRGTKTLKLKDEVFVRVIGHNGKPAMPWAASVTLKNTMIQANEKRSVEYKFKLQKGDRVDVVLGWYLVNPQALKPLKLENEKVATDFTEFKKMSFTF
;
A
#
# COMPACT_ATOMS: atom_id res chain seq x y z
N ALA A 1 0.02 14.15 -3.99
CA ALA A 1 -0.29 12.73 -4.25
C ALA A 1 -0.87 12.51 -5.64
N HIS A 2 -1.98 13.16 -6.04
CA HIS A 2 -2.43 13.11 -7.45
C HIS A 2 -1.60 14.05 -8.37
N PHE A 3 -1.18 15.19 -7.83
CA PHE A 3 -0.22 16.10 -8.46
C PHE A 3 1.14 15.95 -7.76
N HIS A 4 2.23 15.93 -8.55
CA HIS A 4 3.63 15.81 -8.11
C HIS A 4 3.95 14.57 -7.25
N SER A 5 3.42 13.40 -7.62
CA SER A 5 3.78 12.10 -7.00
C SER A 5 5.29 11.90 -6.92
N ASP A 6 6.03 12.36 -7.93
CA ASP A 6 7.48 12.22 -8.08
C ASP A 6 8.29 12.90 -6.98
N MET A 7 7.70 13.89 -6.30
CA MET A 7 8.33 14.52 -5.13
C MET A 7 8.16 13.66 -3.88
N MET A 8 7.02 13.00 -3.71
CA MET A 8 6.75 12.14 -2.56
C MET A 8 7.57 10.84 -2.62
N THR A 9 7.82 10.30 -3.81
CA THR A 9 8.63 9.08 -4.00
C THR A 9 10.08 9.21 -3.53
N LYS A 10 10.60 10.43 -3.40
CA LYS A 10 11.95 10.69 -2.88
C LYS A 10 12.07 10.45 -1.37
N HIS A 11 10.96 10.49 -0.65
CA HIS A 11 10.91 10.39 0.82
C HIS A 11 10.36 9.05 1.31
N VAL A 12 10.04 8.13 0.40
CA VAL A 12 9.57 6.80 0.74
C VAL A 12 10.52 5.78 0.13
N ASP A 13 11.18 5.01 0.99
CA ASP A 13 12.10 3.96 0.56
C ASP A 13 11.51 2.57 0.85
N ILE A 14 11.85 1.61 -0.01
CA ILE A 14 11.47 0.22 0.15
C ILE A 14 12.77 -0.58 0.19
N SER A 15 12.93 -1.40 1.23
CA SER A 15 14.03 -2.34 1.35
C SER A 15 13.51 -3.74 1.68
N ILE A 16 14.34 -4.74 1.44
CA ILE A 16 14.03 -6.14 1.72
C ILE A 16 15.08 -6.71 2.65
N LEU A 17 14.63 -7.47 3.66
CA LEU A 17 15.46 -8.29 4.51
C LEU A 17 15.11 -9.74 4.22
N ARG A 18 16.09 -10.52 3.79
CA ARG A 18 15.91 -11.96 3.53
C ARG A 18 16.27 -12.74 4.77
N GLU A 19 15.37 -13.63 5.17
CA GLU A 19 15.60 -14.61 6.22
C GLU A 19 15.66 -16.03 5.61
N ILE A 20 15.85 -17.03 6.47
CA ILE A 20 16.02 -18.43 6.04
C ILE A 20 14.74 -19.00 5.41
N ASN A 21 13.57 -18.70 5.98
CA ASN A 21 12.28 -19.27 5.59
C ASN A 21 11.24 -18.24 5.14
N ASP A 22 11.56 -16.96 5.31
CA ASP A 22 10.70 -15.84 5.01
C ASP A 22 11.53 -14.65 4.51
N PHE A 23 10.84 -13.56 4.19
CA PHE A 23 11.48 -12.29 3.97
C PHE A 23 10.56 -11.16 4.44
N ILE A 24 11.16 -10.03 4.78
CA ILE A 24 10.47 -8.86 5.29
C ILE A 24 10.68 -7.72 4.31
N ILE A 25 9.59 -7.10 3.88
CA ILE A 25 9.63 -5.83 3.15
C ILE A 25 9.47 -4.70 4.15
N ASN A 26 10.43 -3.77 4.15
CA ASN A 26 10.39 -2.57 4.95
C ASN A 26 10.04 -1.38 4.06
N ILE A 27 9.07 -0.59 4.51
CA ILE A 27 8.66 0.68 3.91
C ILE A 27 9.00 1.78 4.90
N ASP A 28 9.92 2.67 4.51
CA ASP A 28 10.40 3.78 5.32
C ASP A 28 9.76 5.08 4.81
N ASN A 29 8.76 5.60 5.53
CA ASN A 29 8.14 6.88 5.21
C ASN A 29 8.84 8.01 5.98
N ARG A 30 9.76 8.71 5.33
CA ARG A 30 10.51 9.84 5.89
C ARG A 30 9.81 11.20 5.75
N THR A 31 8.53 11.20 5.38
CA THR A 31 7.75 12.43 5.31
C THR A 31 7.23 12.83 6.70
N SER A 32 6.93 14.12 6.88
CA SER A 32 6.33 14.67 8.10
C SER A 32 4.84 14.34 8.28
N HIS A 33 4.26 13.53 7.39
CA HIS A 33 2.85 13.19 7.40
C HIS A 33 2.64 11.70 7.09
N ALA A 34 1.43 11.18 7.38
CA ALA A 34 1.06 9.84 6.94
C ALA A 34 1.10 9.75 5.40
N LEU A 35 1.48 8.59 4.87
CA LEU A 35 1.71 8.36 3.44
C LEU A 35 0.56 8.89 2.56
N LEU A 36 -0.69 8.62 2.97
CA LEU A 36 -1.88 9.19 2.37
C LEU A 36 -2.75 9.84 3.44
N LEU A 37 -3.06 11.11 3.25
CA LEU A 37 -3.81 11.91 4.22
C LEU A 37 -5.33 11.69 4.13
N HIS A 38 -5.85 11.49 2.92
CA HIS A 38 -7.29 11.45 2.69
C HIS A 38 -7.86 10.06 3.03
N PRO A 39 -8.93 9.96 3.84
CA PRO A 39 -9.45 8.70 4.36
C PRO A 39 -10.04 7.77 3.28
N LEU A 40 -10.55 8.33 2.17
CA LEU A 40 -11.00 7.50 1.04
C LEU A 40 -9.85 6.85 0.27
N ARG A 41 -8.61 7.35 0.40
CA ARG A 41 -7.48 6.75 -0.31
C ARG A 41 -7.00 5.49 0.40
N THR A 42 -6.59 4.52 -0.40
CA THR A 42 -6.11 3.23 0.10
C THR A 42 -4.73 2.97 -0.49
N ALA A 43 -3.71 2.77 0.35
CA ALA A 43 -2.41 2.32 -0.11
C ALA A 43 -2.37 0.80 -0.14
N VAL A 44 -1.70 0.23 -1.14
CA VAL A 44 -1.57 -1.21 -1.31
C VAL A 44 -0.12 -1.56 -1.68
N LEU A 45 0.44 -2.52 -0.97
CA LEU A 45 1.70 -3.16 -1.29
C LEU A 45 1.41 -4.45 -2.05
N LYS A 46 1.83 -4.50 -3.31
CA LYS A 46 1.74 -5.69 -4.17
C LYS A 46 3.13 -6.29 -4.31
N VAL A 47 3.23 -7.60 -4.12
CA VAL A 47 4.51 -8.31 -4.16
C VAL A 47 4.39 -9.51 -5.07
N ASN A 48 5.31 -9.61 -6.02
CA ASN A 48 5.42 -10.75 -6.92
C ASN A 48 6.81 -11.35 -6.82
N VAL A 49 6.90 -12.68 -6.79
CA VAL A 49 8.16 -13.41 -6.88
C VAL A 49 8.24 -14.07 -8.24
N LEU A 50 9.24 -13.73 -9.04
CA LEU A 50 9.57 -14.40 -10.27
C LEU A 50 10.61 -15.47 -9.99
N ARG A 51 10.27 -16.73 -10.28
CA ARG A 51 11.15 -17.89 -10.13
C ARG A 51 11.28 -18.58 -11.49
N GLY A 52 12.42 -18.40 -12.15
CA GLY A 52 12.59 -18.79 -13.55
C GLY A 52 11.57 -18.09 -14.44
N THR A 53 10.64 -18.84 -15.04
CA THR A 53 9.57 -18.32 -15.90
C THR A 53 8.24 -18.10 -15.19
N LYS A 54 8.12 -18.51 -13.91
CA LYS A 54 6.85 -18.43 -13.16
C LYS A 54 6.79 -17.14 -12.35
N THR A 55 5.66 -16.43 -12.43
CA THR A 55 5.34 -15.31 -11.55
C THR A 55 4.37 -15.76 -10.46
N LEU A 56 4.79 -15.67 -9.21
CA LEU A 56 4.01 -16.01 -8.03
C LEU A 56 3.55 -14.71 -7.36
N LYS A 57 2.25 -14.41 -7.45
CA LYS A 57 1.67 -13.26 -6.75
C LYS A 57 1.46 -13.60 -5.27
N LEU A 58 2.03 -12.80 -4.38
CA LEU A 58 1.83 -12.93 -2.94
C LEU A 58 0.60 -12.12 -2.48
N LYS A 59 0.23 -12.27 -1.20
CA LYS A 59 -0.89 -11.55 -0.61
C LYS A 59 -0.63 -10.03 -0.64
N ASP A 60 -1.58 -9.29 -1.20
CA ASP A 60 -1.55 -7.83 -1.19
C ASP A 60 -1.78 -7.33 0.25
N GLU A 61 -0.93 -6.41 0.71
CA GLU A 61 -1.08 -5.77 2.02
C GLU A 61 -1.75 -4.40 1.85
N VAL A 62 -2.76 -4.11 2.66
CA VAL A 62 -3.66 -2.97 2.47
C VAL A 62 -3.61 -2.03 3.67
N PHE A 63 -3.25 -0.77 3.41
CA PHE A 63 -3.17 0.28 4.41
C PHE A 63 -4.30 1.29 4.21
N VAL A 64 -5.15 1.44 5.23
CA VAL A 64 -6.37 2.25 5.17
C VAL A 64 -6.56 3.06 6.43
N ARG A 65 -7.26 4.19 6.27
CA ARG A 65 -7.81 4.95 7.39
C ARG A 65 -9.33 4.91 7.32
N VAL A 66 -9.94 4.14 8.21
CA VAL A 66 -11.40 4.04 8.35
C VAL A 66 -11.84 5.05 9.41
N ILE A 67 -12.68 5.99 8.98
CA ILE A 67 -13.34 6.96 9.85
C ILE A 67 -14.82 6.60 9.99
N GLY A 68 -15.44 7.05 11.08
CA GLY A 68 -16.79 6.64 11.39
C GLY A 68 -17.51 7.51 12.40
N HIS A 69 -18.77 7.15 12.61
CA HIS A 69 -19.67 7.72 13.60
C HIS A 69 -20.52 6.60 14.19
N ASN A 70 -20.73 6.62 15.50
CA ASN A 70 -21.46 5.57 16.24
C ASN A 70 -20.93 4.15 15.95
N GLY A 71 -19.61 4.01 15.85
CA GLY A 71 -18.94 2.72 15.61
C GLY A 71 -19.05 2.18 14.18
N LYS A 72 -19.70 2.89 13.24
CA LYS A 72 -19.85 2.47 11.85
C LYS A 72 -19.03 3.36 10.90
N PRO A 73 -18.48 2.80 9.81
CA PRO A 73 -17.84 3.61 8.77
C PRO A 73 -18.80 4.69 8.27
N ALA A 74 -18.29 5.92 8.18
CA ALA A 74 -19.08 7.08 7.78
C ALA A 74 -18.26 7.98 6.85
N MET A 75 -18.95 8.80 6.07
CA MET A 75 -18.31 9.76 5.18
C MET A 75 -17.60 10.86 5.97
N PRO A 76 -16.60 11.55 5.39
CA PRO A 76 -15.80 12.54 6.12
C PRO A 76 -16.61 13.65 6.81
N TRP A 77 -17.72 14.09 6.21
CA TRP A 77 -18.58 15.13 6.80
C TRP A 77 -19.45 14.65 7.97
N ALA A 78 -19.65 13.34 8.10
CA ALA A 78 -20.48 12.72 9.14
C ALA A 78 -19.66 11.98 10.19
N ALA A 79 -18.36 11.77 9.96
CA ALA A 79 -17.49 11.04 10.86
C ALA A 79 -17.06 11.90 12.05
N SER A 80 -17.10 11.34 13.25
CA SER A 80 -16.63 11.98 14.48
C SER A 80 -15.37 11.31 15.06
N VAL A 81 -15.05 10.09 14.63
CA VAL A 81 -13.92 9.31 15.16
C VAL A 81 -13.16 8.58 14.06
N THR A 82 -11.92 8.20 14.35
CA THR A 82 -11.15 7.25 13.54
C THR A 82 -11.35 5.85 14.12
N LEU A 83 -11.93 4.93 13.34
CA LEU A 83 -12.23 3.56 13.77
C LEU A 83 -11.04 2.62 13.58
N LYS A 84 -10.26 2.79 12.50
CA LYS A 84 -9.07 2.00 12.19
C LYS A 84 -8.09 2.86 11.40
N ASN A 85 -6.82 2.83 11.76
CA ASN A 85 -5.78 3.51 11.00
C ASN A 85 -4.56 2.58 10.86
N THR A 86 -4.47 1.92 9.72
CA THR A 86 -3.29 1.12 9.35
C THR A 86 -2.41 1.84 8.34
N MET A 87 -2.68 3.11 8.02
CA MET A 87 -1.83 3.90 7.13
C MET A 87 -0.41 3.99 7.70
N ILE A 88 0.59 4.03 6.82
CA ILE A 88 1.98 4.27 7.22
C ILE A 88 2.09 5.73 7.67
N GLN A 89 2.43 5.96 8.94
CA GLN A 89 2.48 7.27 9.58
C GLN A 89 3.77 8.04 9.22
N ALA A 90 3.83 9.29 9.65
CA ALA A 90 5.00 10.15 9.50
C ALA A 90 6.22 9.55 10.20
N ASN A 91 7.39 9.58 9.55
CA ASN A 91 8.65 9.03 10.06
C ASN A 91 8.54 7.57 10.54
N GLU A 92 7.61 6.79 9.98
CA GLU A 92 7.39 5.40 10.34
C GLU A 92 8.15 4.45 9.41
N LYS A 93 8.76 3.42 10.00
CA LYS A 93 9.22 2.24 9.29
C LYS A 93 8.22 1.11 9.49
N ARG A 94 7.52 0.74 8.42
CA ARG A 94 6.56 -0.36 8.40
C ARG A 94 7.21 -1.62 7.85
N SER A 95 7.16 -2.71 8.63
CA SER A 95 7.63 -4.03 8.21
C SER A 95 6.44 -4.93 7.85
N VAL A 96 6.54 -5.63 6.72
CA VAL A 96 5.55 -6.61 6.25
C VAL A 96 6.28 -7.93 6.00
N GLU A 97 5.95 -8.93 6.81
CA GLU A 97 6.53 -10.28 6.72
C GLU A 97 5.79 -11.13 5.70
N TYR A 98 6.55 -11.80 4.83
CA TYR A 98 6.05 -12.80 3.90
C TYR A 98 6.69 -14.14 4.22
N LYS A 99 5.88 -15.09 4.70
CA LYS A 99 6.26 -16.49 4.96
C LYS A 99 6.48 -17.26 3.66
N PHE A 100 7.49 -16.83 2.90
CA PHE A 100 7.86 -17.37 1.60
C PHE A 100 9.37 -17.52 1.52
N LYS A 101 9.83 -18.74 1.28
CA LYS A 101 11.26 -19.05 1.19
C LYS A 101 11.83 -18.63 -0.17
N LEU A 102 12.67 -17.61 -0.17
CA LEU A 102 13.42 -17.15 -1.34
C LEU A 102 14.56 -18.11 -1.69
N GLN A 103 14.65 -18.43 -2.97
CA GLN A 103 15.66 -19.29 -3.57
C GLN A 103 16.64 -18.45 -4.40
N LYS A 104 17.83 -19.01 -4.67
CA LYS A 104 18.80 -18.39 -5.58
C LYS A 104 18.21 -18.31 -6.99
N GLY A 105 18.33 -17.15 -7.63
CA GLY A 105 17.74 -16.84 -8.93
C GLY A 105 16.32 -16.26 -8.85
N ASP A 106 15.74 -16.10 -7.67
CA ASP A 106 14.45 -15.42 -7.52
C ASP A 106 14.60 -13.91 -7.69
N ARG A 107 13.62 -13.29 -8.35
CA ARG A 107 13.43 -11.84 -8.36
C ARG A 107 12.15 -11.47 -7.63
N VAL A 108 12.25 -10.59 -6.64
CA VAL A 108 11.10 -10.04 -5.92
C VAL A 108 10.80 -8.66 -6.46
N ASP A 109 9.64 -8.51 -7.11
CA ASP A 109 9.11 -7.24 -7.57
C ASP A 109 8.10 -6.71 -6.55
N VAL A 110 8.38 -5.53 -6.01
CA VAL A 110 7.57 -4.86 -5.01
C VAL A 110 7.01 -3.58 -5.60
N VAL A 111 5.69 -3.43 -5.55
CA VAL A 111 4.99 -2.21 -5.99
C VAL A 111 4.17 -1.68 -4.82
N LEU A 112 4.58 -0.54 -4.28
CA LEU A 112 3.73 0.26 -3.43
C LEU A 112 2.95 1.22 -4.32
N GLY A 113 1.64 1.27 -4.15
CA GLY A 113 0.77 2.18 -4.89
C GLY A 113 -0.49 2.49 -4.10
N TRP A 114 -1.45 3.12 -4.75
CA TRP A 114 -2.69 3.53 -4.10
C TRP A 114 -3.88 3.59 -5.05
N TYR A 115 -5.07 3.49 -4.47
CA TYR A 115 -6.34 3.81 -5.11
C TYR A 115 -6.85 5.15 -4.57
N LEU A 116 -7.39 5.98 -5.45
CA LEU A 116 -7.97 7.27 -5.06
C LEU A 116 -9.18 7.09 -4.15
N VAL A 117 -9.98 6.07 -4.45
CA VAL A 117 -11.14 5.68 -3.66
C VAL A 117 -10.96 4.23 -3.24
N ASN A 118 -11.23 3.94 -1.96
CA ASN A 118 -11.24 2.58 -1.45
C ASN A 118 -12.16 1.73 -2.33
N PRO A 119 -11.70 0.61 -2.91
CA PRO A 119 -12.52 -0.24 -3.77
C PRO A 119 -13.85 -0.68 -3.14
N GLN A 120 -13.89 -0.83 -1.80
CA GLN A 120 -15.11 -1.16 -1.06
C GLN A 120 -16.14 -0.02 -1.04
N ALA A 121 -15.70 1.22 -1.24
CA ALA A 121 -16.53 2.41 -1.26
C ALA A 121 -17.01 2.82 -2.67
N LEU A 122 -16.53 2.18 -3.73
CA LEU A 122 -16.92 2.51 -5.11
C LEU A 122 -18.43 2.29 -5.36
N LYS A 123 -18.95 1.14 -4.93
CA LYS A 123 -20.37 0.76 -5.06
C LYS A 123 -21.31 1.74 -4.35
N PRO A 124 -21.16 2.00 -3.03
CA PRO A 124 -22.04 2.94 -2.34
C PRO A 124 -22.00 4.37 -2.91
N LEU A 125 -20.86 4.78 -3.47
CA LEU A 125 -20.67 6.11 -4.04
C LEU A 125 -21.03 6.20 -5.53
N LYS A 126 -21.41 5.09 -6.17
CA LYS A 126 -21.71 5.01 -7.60
C LYS A 126 -20.56 5.47 -8.49
N LEU A 127 -19.32 5.19 -8.09
CA LEU A 127 -18.09 5.58 -8.79
C LEU A 127 -17.45 4.41 -9.56
N GLU A 128 -18.17 3.30 -9.75
CA GLU A 128 -17.64 2.09 -10.37
C GLU A 128 -17.22 2.28 -11.83
N ASN A 129 -17.83 3.24 -12.52
CA ASN A 129 -17.53 3.55 -13.92
C ASN A 129 -16.51 4.70 -14.07
N GLU A 130 -16.09 5.31 -12.95
CA GLU A 130 -15.15 6.41 -12.95
C GLU A 130 -13.71 5.88 -12.92
N LYS A 131 -13.06 5.90 -14.08
CA LYS A 131 -11.72 5.35 -14.26
C LYS A 131 -10.71 5.84 -13.22
N VAL A 132 -10.73 7.14 -12.90
CA VAL A 132 -9.81 7.74 -11.92
C VAL A 132 -10.05 7.23 -10.50
N ALA A 133 -11.28 6.81 -10.18
CA ALA A 133 -11.62 6.23 -8.89
C ALA A 133 -11.21 4.75 -8.79
N THR A 134 -11.21 4.03 -9.91
CA THR A 134 -10.93 2.58 -9.98
C THR A 134 -9.46 2.25 -10.23
N ASP A 135 -8.73 3.12 -10.90
CA ASP A 135 -7.36 2.83 -11.34
C ASP A 135 -6.38 2.75 -10.18
N PHE A 136 -5.52 1.72 -10.23
CA PHE A 136 -4.39 1.61 -9.33
C PHE A 136 -3.27 2.51 -9.80
N THR A 137 -2.91 3.50 -8.99
CA THR A 137 -1.77 4.37 -9.27
C THR A 137 -0.52 3.80 -8.62
N GLU A 138 0.46 3.42 -9.43
CA GLU A 138 1.77 3.01 -8.95
C GLU A 138 2.47 4.22 -8.30
N PHE A 139 3.06 4.01 -7.12
CA PHE A 139 3.76 5.05 -6.39
C PHE A 139 5.26 4.81 -6.37
N LYS A 140 5.70 3.63 -5.89
CA LYS A 140 7.12 3.25 -5.88
C LYS A 140 7.24 1.78 -6.26
N LYS A 141 8.16 1.48 -7.16
CA LYS A 141 8.48 0.12 -7.58
C LYS A 141 9.95 -0.17 -7.32
N MET A 142 10.22 -1.34 -6.77
CA MET A 142 11.57 -1.84 -6.53
C MET A 142 11.64 -3.31 -6.92
N SER A 143 12.79 -3.73 -7.44
CA SER A 143 13.07 -5.12 -7.78
C SER A 143 14.35 -5.55 -7.07
N PHE A 144 14.31 -6.73 -6.46
CA PHE A 144 15.42 -7.32 -5.72
C PHE A 144 15.72 -8.72 -6.27
N THR A 145 16.99 -9.04 -6.51
CA THR A 145 17.41 -10.33 -7.06
C THR A 145 18.27 -11.08 -6.04
N PHE A 146 18.10 -12.40 -5.93
CA PHE A 146 18.73 -13.24 -4.92
C PHE A 146 19.49 -14.45 -5.49
#